data_AF-A0A8T7FDV8-F1
#
_entry.id   AF-A0A8T7FDV8-F1
#
_cell.length_a   1.000
_cell.length_b   1.000
_cell.length_c   1.000
_cell.angle_alpha   90.00
_cell.angle_beta   90.00
_cell.angle_gamma   90.00
#
_symmetry.space_group_name_H-M   'P 1'
#
loop_
_entity.id
_entity.type
_entity.pdbx_description
1 polymer ?
#
loop_
_entity_poly.entity_id
_entity_poly.type
_entity_poly.pdbx_seq_one_letter_code
_entity_poly.pdbx_strand_id
1 'polypeptide(L)'
;MYDFFDTLNDLLGIFGHIVSAVGFFVVGFAMGRFFLASYPKGGRELQIALALGLFGLLIGITVFASPGSAGAFALGLGLTFFVENQGKKETEEKPAEEKSSKKK
;
A
#
# COMPACT_ATOMS: atom_id res chain seq x y z
N MET A 1 -4.85 -39.55 2.06
CA MET A 1 -4.31 -39.23 3.39
C MET A 1 -3.85 -37.80 3.29
N TYR A 2 -4.44 -36.87 4.04
CA TYR A 2 -3.84 -35.54 4.15
C TYR A 2 -2.63 -35.70 5.06
N ASP A 3 -1.43 -35.49 4.52
CA ASP A 3 -0.23 -35.49 5.33
C ASP A 3 -0.28 -34.28 6.27
N PHE A 4 0.06 -34.49 7.54
CA PHE A 4 0.13 -33.42 8.54
C PHE A 4 0.98 -32.22 8.05
N PHE A 5 2.02 -32.52 7.27
CA PHE A 5 2.87 -31.52 6.62
C PHE A 5 2.13 -30.68 5.57
N ASP A 6 1.16 -31.25 4.87
CA ASP A 6 0.37 -30.56 3.87
C ASP A 6 -0.57 -29.53 4.52
N THR A 7 -1.17 -29.89 5.67
CA THR A 7 -2.00 -28.96 6.46
C THR A 7 -1.18 -27.84 7.10
N LEU A 8 0.03 -28.15 7.58
CA LEU A 8 0.95 -27.12 8.09
C LEU A 8 1.41 -26.18 6.98
N ASN A 9 1.74 -26.70 5.81
CA ASN A 9 2.17 -25.90 4.67
C ASN A 9 1.05 -24.99 4.16
N ASP A 10 -0.18 -25.49 4.12
CA ASP A 10 -1.36 -24.68 3.76
C ASP A 10 -1.62 -23.57 4.80
N LEU A 11 -1.50 -23.89 6.10
CA LEU A 11 -1.62 -22.89 7.17
C LEU A 11 -0.54 -21.81 7.08
N LEU A 12 0.73 -22.20 6.88
CA LEU A 12 1.84 -21.28 6.65
C LEU A 12 1.65 -20.47 5.36
N GLY A 13 1.07 -21.06 4.32
CA GLY A 13 0.72 -20.39 3.06
C GLY A 13 -0.29 -19.28 3.26
N ILE A 14 -1.36 -19.54 4.04
CA ILE A 14 -2.38 -18.54 4.39
C ILE A 14 -1.76 -17.40 5.20
N PHE A 15 -0.95 -17.71 6.22
CA PHE A 15 -0.24 -16.69 7.00
C PHE A 15 0.72 -15.88 6.12
N GLY A 16 1.46 -16.53 5.21
CA GLY A 16 2.35 -15.89 4.25
C GLY A 16 1.60 -14.94 3.30
N HIS A 17 0.39 -15.30 2.88
CA HIS A 17 -0.48 -14.44 2.08
C HIS A 17 -0.98 -13.22 2.85
N ILE A 18 -1.38 -13.38 4.12
CA ILE A 18 -1.81 -12.25 4.96
C ILE A 18 -0.65 -11.29 5.21
N VAL A 19 0.52 -11.81 5.58
CA VAL A 19 1.73 -11.00 5.80
C VAL A 19 2.14 -10.29 4.51
N SER A 20 2.06 -10.98 3.36
CA SER A 20 2.32 -10.36 2.06
C SER A 20 1.33 -9.24 1.75
N ALA A 21 0.02 -9.45 1.97
CA ALA A 21 -1.00 -8.43 1.73
C ALA A 21 -0.76 -7.19 2.62
N VAL A 22 -0.47 -7.38 3.91
CA VAL A 22 -0.15 -6.27 4.82
C VAL A 22 1.15 -5.57 4.41
N GLY A 23 2.19 -6.33 4.02
CA GLY A 23 3.45 -5.77 3.54
C GLY A 23 3.25 -4.92 2.28
N PHE A 24 2.50 -5.44 1.30
CA PHE A 24 2.15 -4.72 0.08
C PHE A 24 1.30 -3.48 0.36
N PHE A 25 0.39 -3.54 1.34
CA PHE A 25 -0.38 -2.39 1.78
C PHE A 25 0.50 -1.28 2.35
N VAL A 26 1.42 -1.61 3.27
CA VAL A 26 2.33 -0.64 3.89
C VAL A 26 3.30 -0.05 2.85
N VAL A 27 3.82 -0.89 1.95
CA VAL A 27 4.69 -0.44 0.85
C VAL A 27 3.92 0.47 -0.10
N GLY A 28 2.70 0.10 -0.49
CA GLY A 28 1.82 0.94 -1.32
C GLY A 28 1.55 2.29 -0.66
N PHE A 29 1.25 2.28 0.63
CA PHE A 29 1.02 3.51 1.39
C PHE A 29 2.26 4.42 1.41
N ALA A 30 3.43 3.86 1.77
CA ALA A 30 4.70 4.59 1.81
C ALA A 30 5.10 5.13 0.43
N MET A 31 4.90 4.34 -0.62
CA MET A 31 5.19 4.73 -2.00
C MET A 31 4.28 5.89 -2.43
N GLY A 32 2.98 5.84 -2.13
CA GLY A 32 2.06 6.94 -2.42
C GLY A 32 2.49 8.25 -1.74
N ARG A 33 2.94 8.15 -0.48
CA ARG A 33 3.44 9.30 0.31
C ARG A 33 4.71 9.87 -0.31
N PHE A 34 5.62 8.99 -0.73
CA PHE A 34 6.86 9.36 -1.41
C PHE A 34 6.61 10.03 -2.77
N PHE A 35 5.64 9.53 -3.54
CA PHE A 35 5.20 10.14 -4.79
C PHE A 35 4.66 11.55 -4.54
N LEU A 36 3.71 11.70 -3.62
CA LEU A 36 3.11 13.01 -3.30
C LEU A 36 4.13 14.02 -2.76
N ALA A 37 5.14 13.57 -2.01
CA ALA A 37 6.21 14.42 -1.50
C ALA A 37 7.23 14.84 -2.57
N SER A 38 7.49 13.98 -3.57
CA SER A 38 8.54 14.18 -4.58
C SER A 38 8.02 14.77 -5.89
N TYR A 39 6.78 14.46 -6.27
CA TYR A 39 6.13 14.91 -7.50
C TYR A 39 6.05 16.45 -7.65
N PRO A 40 5.70 17.23 -6.61
CA PRO A 40 5.67 18.70 -6.71
C PRO A 40 7.06 19.35 -6.61
N LYS A 41 8.08 18.61 -6.16
CA LYS A 41 9.47 19.10 -6.00
C LYS A 41 10.36 18.76 -7.20
N GLY A 42 9.88 17.91 -8.11
CA GLY A 42 10.63 17.38 -9.24
C GLY A 42 10.43 18.15 -10.53
N GLY A 43 11.51 18.35 -11.29
CA GLY A 43 11.42 18.70 -12.71
C GLY A 43 10.77 17.58 -13.55
N ARG A 44 10.52 17.84 -14.84
CA ARG A 44 9.86 16.88 -15.76
C ARG A 44 10.53 15.51 -15.79
N GLU A 45 11.86 15.44 -15.63
CA GLU A 45 12.62 14.18 -15.59
C GLU A 45 12.27 13.33 -14.37
N LEU A 46 12.16 13.94 -13.18
CA LEU A 46 11.81 13.22 -11.95
C LEU A 46 10.36 12.72 -11.99
N GLN A 47 9.44 13.50 -12.58
CA GLN A 47 8.05 13.08 -12.75
C GLN A 47 7.92 11.85 -13.67
N ILE A 48 8.67 11.82 -14.76
CA ILE A 48 8.69 10.67 -15.69
C ILE A 48 9.33 9.45 -15.01
N ALA A 49 10.44 9.63 -14.30
CA ALA A 49 11.10 8.55 -13.57
C ALA A 49 10.20 7.96 -12.47
N LEU A 50 9.47 8.81 -11.72
CA LEU A 50 8.46 8.37 -10.77
C LEU A 50 7.35 7.61 -11.49
N ALA A 51 6.74 8.17 -12.53
CA ALA A 51 5.66 7.49 -13.25
C ALA A 51 6.08 6.12 -13.78
N LEU A 52 7.23 6.03 -14.46
CA LEU A 52 7.78 4.78 -14.97
C LEU A 52 8.12 3.79 -13.85
N GLY A 53 8.66 4.28 -12.73
CA GLY A 53 8.90 3.46 -11.54
C GLY A 53 7.62 2.88 -10.95
N LEU A 54 6.54 3.67 -10.89
CA LEU A 54 5.23 3.20 -10.42
C LEU A 54 4.66 2.14 -11.35
N PHE A 55 4.68 2.39 -12.66
CA PHE A 55 4.17 1.43 -13.64
C PHE A 55 4.99 0.15 -13.66
N GLY A 56 6.32 0.23 -13.60
CA GLY A 56 7.20 -0.93 -13.49
C GLY A 56 6.93 -1.74 -12.23
N LEU A 57 6.72 -1.07 -11.09
CA LEU A 57 6.34 -1.71 -9.85
C LEU A 57 4.96 -2.38 -9.94
N LEU A 58 3.94 -1.71 -10.51
CA LEU A 58 2.62 -2.31 -10.73
C LEU A 58 2.72 -3.57 -11.58
N ILE A 59 3.47 -3.52 -12.69
CA ILE A 59 3.68 -4.69 -13.56
C ILE A 59 4.35 -5.82 -12.77
N GLY A 60 5.42 -5.51 -12.02
CA GLY A 60 6.10 -6.51 -11.18
C GLY A 60 5.18 -7.16 -10.15
N ILE A 61 4.33 -6.37 -9.51
CA ILE A 61 3.35 -6.86 -8.52
C ILE A 61 2.29 -7.73 -9.22
N THR A 62 1.79 -7.33 -10.38
CA THR A 62 0.78 -8.13 -11.09
C THR A 62 1.28 -9.48 -11.61
N VAL A 63 2.59 -9.60 -11.89
CA VAL A 63 3.19 -10.85 -12.38
C VAL A 63 3.60 -11.77 -11.22
N PHE A 64 4.03 -11.21 -10.08
CA PHE A 64 4.64 -11.98 -9.01
C PHE A 64 3.76 -12.13 -7.76
N ALA A 65 2.81 -11.22 -7.55
CA ALA A 65 1.99 -11.17 -6.35
C ALA A 65 0.59 -11.71 -6.62
N SER A 66 0.00 -12.38 -5.62
CA SER A 66 -1.37 -12.87 -5.72
C SER A 66 -2.37 -11.71 -5.86
N PRO A 67 -3.57 -11.95 -6.41
CA PRO A 67 -4.56 -10.89 -6.64
C PRO A 67 -4.89 -10.08 -5.37
N GLY A 68 -4.81 -10.73 -4.20
CA GLY A 68 -5.05 -10.09 -2.91
C GLY A 68 -3.95 -9.09 -2.50
N SER A 69 -2.68 -9.39 -2.76
CA SER A 69 -1.57 -8.47 -2.45
C SER A 69 -1.46 -7.31 -3.44
N ALA A 70 -1.79 -7.54 -4.72
CA ALA A 70 -1.94 -6.47 -5.70
C ALA A 70 -3.05 -5.48 -5.30
N GLY A 71 -4.20 -5.99 -4.84
CA GLY A 71 -5.29 -5.18 -4.29
C GLY A 71 -4.88 -4.42 -3.03
N ALA A 72 -4.15 -5.07 -2.11
CA ALA A 72 -3.66 -4.43 -0.89
C ALA A 72 -2.67 -3.28 -1.18
N PHE A 73 -1.78 -3.46 -2.16
CA PHE A 73 -0.90 -2.39 -2.65
C PHE A 73 -1.68 -1.21 -3.25
N ALA A 74 -2.67 -1.49 -4.09
CA ALA A 74 -3.53 -0.47 -4.68
C ALA A 74 -4.35 0.30 -3.62
N LEU A 75 -4.86 -0.40 -2.60
CA LEU A 75 -5.53 0.21 -1.44
C LEU A 75 -4.58 1.07 -0.62
N GLY A 76 -3.35 0.61 -0.38
CA GLY A 76 -2.30 1.37 0.28
C GLY A 76 -2.03 2.69 -0.44
N LEU A 77 -1.78 2.63 -1.76
CA LEU A 77 -1.59 3.82 -2.60
C LEU A 77 -2.81 4.75 -2.59
N GLY A 78 -4.00 4.20 -2.79
CA GLY A 78 -5.25 4.96 -2.84
C GLY A 78 -5.56 5.67 -1.52
N LEU A 79 -5.29 5.02 -0.39
CA LEU A 79 -5.43 5.63 0.93
C LEU A 79 -4.43 6.77 1.14
N THR A 80 -3.20 6.68 0.64
CA THR A 80 -2.28 7.82 0.74
C THR A 80 -2.77 9.01 -0.06
N PHE A 81 -3.28 8.79 -1.28
CA PHE A 81 -3.90 9.86 -2.05
C PHE A 81 -5.12 10.44 -1.34
N PHE A 82 -5.94 9.61 -0.68
CA PHE A 82 -7.10 10.07 0.08
C PHE A 82 -6.70 10.89 1.33
N VAL A 83 -5.77 10.39 2.14
CA VAL A 83 -5.27 11.04 3.36
C VAL A 83 -4.53 12.33 3.03
N GLU A 84 -3.69 12.36 2.00
CA GLU A 84 -2.97 13.58 1.62
C GLU A 84 -3.92 14.62 1.00
N ASN A 85 -4.96 14.18 0.28
CA ASN A 85 -5.99 15.07 -0.25
C ASN A 85 -6.89 15.65 0.86
N GLN A 86 -7.13 14.91 1.95
CA GLN A 86 -7.76 15.45 3.16
C GLN A 86 -6.82 16.37 3.94
N GLY A 87 -5.53 16.05 4.06
CA GLY A 87 -4.53 16.93 4.68
C GLY A 87 -4.33 18.26 3.96
N LYS A 88 -4.53 18.30 2.64
CA LYS A 88 -4.59 19.55 1.86
C LYS A 88 -5.86 20.37 2.11
N LYS A 89 -6.96 19.74 2.53
CA LYS A 89 -8.20 20.42 2.95
C LYS A 89 -8.14 20.87 4.40
N GLU A 90 -7.40 20.16 5.25
CA GLU A 90 -7.23 20.48 6.69
C GLU A 90 -6.10 21.50 6.96
N THR A 91 -5.33 21.92 5.95
CA THR A 91 -4.34 23.00 6.14
C THR A 91 -4.98 24.40 6.22
N GLU A 92 -6.30 24.53 5.99
CA GLU A 92 -7.05 25.73 6.35
C GLU A 92 -7.75 25.65 7.72
N GLU A 93 -7.90 24.48 8.36
CA GLU A 93 -8.46 24.36 9.71
C GLU A 93 -7.76 23.27 10.51
N LYS A 94 -7.03 23.70 11.55
CA LYS A 94 -6.09 22.90 12.32
C LYS A 94 -6.67 21.57 12.87
N PRO A 95 -5.79 20.55 12.97
CA PRO A 95 -6.09 19.15 13.27
C PRO A 95 -6.09 18.87 14.78
N ALA A 96 -6.93 17.93 15.22
CA ALA A 96 -6.76 17.21 16.48
C ALA A 96 -7.48 15.86 16.40
N GLU A 97 -6.73 14.79 16.72
CA GLU A 97 -7.12 13.56 17.43
C GLU A 97 -8.40 12.79 16.97
N GLU A 98 -8.46 11.46 16.97
CA GLU A 98 -8.21 10.63 18.14
C GLU A 98 -8.21 9.13 17.79
N LYS A 99 -7.46 8.44 18.62
CA LYS A 99 -7.25 7.01 18.79
C LYS A 99 -8.53 6.16 18.87
N SER A 100 -8.30 4.85 18.69
CA SER A 100 -8.87 3.77 19.52
C SER A 100 -10.37 3.42 19.40
N SER A 101 -10.61 2.26 18.78
CA SER A 101 -11.29 1.11 19.40
C SER A 101 -12.40 1.37 20.44
N LYS A 102 -13.63 0.91 20.12
CA LYS A 102 -14.51 0.10 20.98
C LYS A 102 -14.91 0.71 22.34
N LYS A 103 -16.20 1.03 22.54
CA LYS A 103 -17.19 0.29 23.37
C LYS A 103 -18.47 1.14 23.57
N LYS A 104 -19.60 0.44 23.56
CA LYS A 104 -20.94 0.89 23.90
C LYS A 104 -21.07 1.12 25.41
#